data_AF-A0A938F5K8-F1
#
_entry.id   AF-A0A938F5K8-F1
#
_cell.length_a   1.000
_cell.length_b   1.000
_cell.length_c   1.000
_cell.angle_alpha   90.00
_cell.angle_beta   90.00
_cell.angle_gamma   90.00
#
_symmetry.space_group_name_H-M   'P 1'
#
loop_
_entity.id
_entity.type
_entity.pdbx_description
1 polymer ?
#
loop_
_entity_poly.entity_id
_entity_poly.type
_entity_poly.pdbx_seq_one_letter_code
_entity_poly.pdbx_strand_id
1 'polypeptide(L)'
;MSQDNTIPDDAAETLEAVAEVRRRLSQTPASVVVANHAMGLFELAAIHLSDEPPRLAEARLAIDSFALLVEGLGERIGEHHDTLVAALANIRLVFVERSQGSRD
;
A
#
# COMPACT_ATOMS: atom_id res chain seq x y z
N MET A 1 -51.23 -1.91 14.60
CA MET A 1 -50.09 -1.87 15.55
C MET A 1 -48.84 -1.72 14.71
N SER A 2 -48.16 -0.60 14.90
CA SER A 2 -47.06 -0.10 14.08
C SER A 2 -45.86 -1.04 14.10
N GLN A 3 -45.31 -1.31 12.92
CA GLN A 3 -44.01 -1.96 12.79
C GLN A 3 -42.94 -0.96 13.25
N ASP A 4 -42.24 -1.36 14.30
CA ASP A 4 -41.01 -0.75 14.78
C ASP A 4 -39.94 -0.90 13.70
N ASN A 5 -39.77 0.15 12.89
CA ASN A 5 -38.67 0.27 11.94
C ASN A 5 -37.55 1.07 12.59
N THR A 6 -36.95 0.49 13.62
CA THR A 6 -35.67 0.96 14.16
C THR A 6 -34.59 0.60 13.14
N ILE A 7 -34.20 1.57 12.32
CA ILE A 7 -32.90 1.53 11.65
C ILE A 7 -31.86 1.35 12.78
N PRO A 8 -30.99 0.33 12.75
CA PRO A 8 -30.08 0.09 13.87
C PRO A 8 -29.19 1.32 14.08
N ASP A 9 -29.10 1.80 15.32
CA ASP A 9 -28.25 2.91 15.78
C ASP A 9 -26.81 2.80 15.22
N ASP A 10 -26.32 1.55 15.13
CA ASP A 10 -25.02 1.15 14.56
C ASP A 10 -24.79 1.63 13.12
N ALA A 11 -25.83 1.70 12.29
CA ALA A 11 -25.69 2.12 10.89
C ALA A 11 -25.45 3.63 10.76
N ALA A 12 -26.10 4.43 11.62
CA ALA A 12 -25.92 5.88 11.64
C ALA A 12 -24.54 6.25 12.18
N GLU A 13 -24.10 5.61 13.28
CA GLU A 13 -22.76 5.81 13.85
C GLU A 13 -21.64 5.40 12.87
N THR A 14 -21.82 4.27 12.17
CA THR A 14 -20.86 3.81 11.14
C THR A 14 -20.74 4.82 10.00
N LEU A 15 -21.86 5.39 9.55
CA LEU A 15 -21.87 6.39 8.48
C LEU A 15 -21.15 7.68 8.89
N GLU A 16 -21.34 8.13 10.14
CA GLU A 16 -20.68 9.31 10.68
C GLU A 16 -19.16 9.10 10.80
N ALA A 17 -18.72 7.93 11.28
CA ALA A 17 -17.31 7.57 11.34
C ALA A 17 -16.64 7.56 9.95
N VAL A 18 -17.30 6.98 8.94
CA VAL A 18 -16.80 6.98 7.55
C VAL A 18 -16.73 8.40 6.98
N ALA A 19 -17.74 9.23 7.25
CA ALA A 19 -17.77 10.62 6.80
C ALA A 19 -16.61 11.44 7.41
N GLU A 20 -16.31 11.23 8.68
CA GLU A 20 -15.20 11.89 9.36
C GLU A 20 -13.83 11.45 8.81
N VAL A 21 -13.63 10.15 8.57
CA VAL A 21 -12.41 9.64 7.92
C VAL A 21 -12.23 10.27 6.54
N ARG A 22 -13.31 10.34 5.73
CA ARG A 22 -13.27 10.99 4.41
C ARG A 22 -12.91 12.47 4.50
N ARG A 23 -13.45 13.19 5.49
CA ARG A 23 -13.16 14.61 5.70
C ARG A 23 -11.67 14.82 6.00
N ARG A 24 -11.09 14.01 6.89
CA ARG A 24 -9.65 14.07 7.20
C ARG A 24 -8.79 13.73 6.00
N LEU A 25 -9.14 12.68 5.25
CA LEU A 25 -8.41 12.32 4.03
C LEU A 25 -8.45 13.44 2.99
N SER A 26 -9.57 14.14 2.85
CA SER A 26 -9.68 15.25 1.90
C SER A 26 -8.79 16.45 2.22
N GLN A 27 -8.36 16.59 3.48
CA GLN A 27 -7.47 17.65 3.93
C GLN A 27 -5.99 17.27 3.76
N THR A 28 -5.68 16.00 3.56
CA THR A 28 -4.30 15.52 3.38
C THR A 28 -3.91 15.66 1.90
N PRO A 29 -2.72 16.21 1.59
CA PRO A 29 -2.25 16.25 0.21
C PRO A 29 -2.22 14.86 -0.41
N ALA A 30 -2.75 14.72 -1.63
CA ALA A 30 -2.82 13.43 -2.30
C ALA A 30 -1.43 12.79 -2.49
N SER A 31 -0.38 13.59 -2.68
CA SER A 31 1.01 13.11 -2.78
C SER A 31 1.46 12.35 -1.53
N VAL A 32 1.11 12.85 -0.33
CA VAL A 32 1.44 12.20 0.95
C VAL A 32 0.70 10.86 1.05
N VAL A 33 -0.58 10.84 0.70
CA VAL A 33 -1.37 9.61 0.71
C VAL A 33 -0.79 8.59 -0.28
N VAL A 34 -0.51 9.00 -1.51
CA VAL A 34 0.06 8.12 -2.55
C VAL A 34 1.45 7.61 -2.16
N ALA A 35 2.32 8.46 -1.59
CA ALA A 35 3.63 8.05 -1.08
C ALA A 35 3.49 6.98 0.01
N ASN A 36 2.53 7.14 0.92
CA ASN A 36 2.24 6.12 1.93
C ASN A 36 1.76 4.79 1.32
N HIS A 37 0.93 4.83 0.27
CA HIS A 37 0.51 3.61 -0.43
C HIS A 37 1.68 2.93 -1.15
N ALA A 38 2.58 3.72 -1.76
CA ALA A 38 3.79 3.21 -2.39
C ALA A 38 4.69 2.51 -1.36
N MET A 39 4.85 3.09 -0.17
CA MET A 39 5.56 2.46 0.94
C MET A 39 4.89 1.15 1.39
N GLY A 40 3.56 1.11 1.47
CA GLY A 40 2.82 -0.12 1.78
C GLY A 40 3.07 -1.26 0.77
N LEU A 41 3.25 -0.95 -0.52
CA LEU A 41 3.62 -1.95 -1.54
C LEU A 41 5.05 -2.47 -1.35
N PHE A 42 5.98 -1.61 -0.93
CA PHE A 42 7.32 -2.03 -0.54
C PHE A 42 7.28 -3.00 0.65
N GLU A 43 6.54 -2.66 1.72
CA GLU A 43 6.40 -3.49 2.91
C GLU A 43 5.77 -4.85 2.57
N LEU A 44 4.74 -4.85 1.72
CA LEU A 44 4.10 -6.07 1.24
C LEU A 44 5.09 -6.98 0.51
N ALA A 45 5.91 -6.41 -0.39
CA ALA A 45 6.98 -7.15 -1.05
C ALA A 45 7.99 -7.74 -0.04
N ALA A 46 8.41 -6.94 0.94
CA ALA A 46 9.37 -7.36 1.96
C ALA A 46 8.84 -8.51 2.83
N ILE A 47 7.56 -8.47 3.21
CA ILE A 47 6.89 -9.55 3.95
C ILE A 47 6.95 -10.85 3.14
N HIS A 48 6.56 -10.81 1.87
CA HIS A 48 6.56 -11.98 0.99
C HIS A 48 7.96 -12.54 0.71
N LEU A 49 8.96 -11.66 0.64
CA LEU A 49 10.36 -12.06 0.49
C LEU A 49 10.95 -12.63 1.78
N SER A 50 10.38 -12.32 2.94
CA SER A 50 10.89 -12.78 4.24
C SER A 50 10.33 -14.14 4.68
N ASP A 51 9.31 -14.67 3.99
CA ASP A 51 8.80 -16.03 4.24
C ASP A 51 9.83 -17.12 3.87
N GLU A 52 9.74 -18.30 4.49
CA GLU A 52 10.59 -19.44 4.13
C GLU A 52 9.72 -20.67 3.77
N PRO A 53 9.62 -21.06 2.48
CA PRO A 53 10.30 -20.47 1.32
C PRO A 53 9.69 -19.13 0.88
N PRO A 54 10.47 -18.26 0.20
CA PRO A 54 10.00 -16.94 -0.23
C PRO A 54 8.82 -17.05 -1.21
N ARG A 55 7.77 -16.24 -0.99
CA ARG A 55 6.59 -16.17 -1.88
C ARG A 55 6.88 -15.25 -3.08
N LEU A 56 7.70 -15.73 -4.02
CA LEU A 56 8.22 -14.92 -5.14
C LEU A 56 7.13 -14.33 -6.06
N ALA A 57 6.05 -15.05 -6.32
CA ALA A 57 4.97 -14.54 -7.18
C ALA A 57 4.26 -13.33 -6.55
N GLU A 58 3.94 -13.42 -5.26
CA GLU A 58 3.29 -12.35 -4.49
C GLU A 58 4.24 -11.15 -4.31
N ALA A 59 5.50 -11.42 -3.97
CA ALA A 59 6.53 -10.37 -3.88
C ALA A 59 6.68 -9.62 -5.21
N ARG A 60 6.69 -10.33 -6.34
CA ARG A 60 6.82 -9.73 -7.67
C ARG A 60 5.65 -8.80 -7.98
N LEU A 61 4.42 -9.22 -7.71
CA LEU A 61 3.25 -8.37 -7.96
C LEU A 61 3.33 -7.04 -7.17
N ALA A 62 3.74 -7.11 -5.91
CA ALA A 62 3.94 -5.93 -5.07
C ALA A 62 5.06 -5.02 -5.60
N ILE A 63 6.20 -5.59 -6.00
CA ILE A 63 7.35 -4.85 -6.58
C ILE A 63 6.96 -4.17 -7.90
N ASP A 64 6.27 -4.89 -8.79
CA ASP A 64 5.84 -4.33 -10.08
C ASP A 64 4.83 -3.19 -9.88
N SER A 65 3.91 -3.33 -8.93
CA SER A 65 2.96 -2.28 -8.56
C SER A 65 3.67 -1.05 -7.96
N PHE A 66 4.65 -1.27 -7.09
CA PHE A 66 5.47 -0.21 -6.51
C PHE A 66 6.26 0.53 -7.59
N ALA A 67 6.86 -0.20 -8.52
CA ALA A 67 7.57 0.36 -9.66
C ALA A 67 6.69 1.25 -10.53
N LEU A 68 5.49 0.79 -10.89
CA LEU A 68 4.54 1.56 -11.71
C LEU A 68 4.19 2.90 -11.06
N LEU A 69 4.04 2.95 -9.74
CA LEU A 69 3.78 4.20 -9.03
C LEU A 69 5.02 5.09 -9.00
N VAL A 70 6.18 4.58 -8.57
CA VAL A 70 7.39 5.37 -8.38
C VAL A 70 7.92 5.90 -9.71
N GLU A 71 8.10 5.02 -10.69
CA GLU A 71 8.65 5.37 -12.00
C GLU A 71 7.62 6.13 -12.85
N GLY A 72 6.33 5.77 -12.75
CA GLY A 72 5.28 6.38 -13.54
C GLY A 72 4.85 7.77 -13.07
N LEU A 73 4.90 8.04 -11.77
CA LEU A 73 4.54 9.36 -11.21
C LEU A 73 5.75 10.29 -11.09
N GLY A 74 6.95 9.75 -10.86
CA GLY A 74 8.18 10.51 -10.72
C GLY A 74 8.07 11.61 -9.64
N GLU A 75 8.54 12.81 -9.97
CA GLU A 75 8.55 13.98 -9.08
C GLU A 75 7.15 14.38 -8.55
N ARG A 76 6.05 13.91 -9.16
CA ARG A 76 4.68 14.18 -8.66
C ARG A 76 4.41 13.55 -7.29
N ILE A 77 5.22 12.59 -6.86
CA ILE A 77 5.16 12.01 -5.51
C ILE A 77 5.62 13.03 -4.46
N GLY A 78 6.36 14.06 -4.87
CA GLY A 78 6.85 15.12 -3.99
C GLY A 78 8.10 14.71 -3.24
N GLU A 79 8.23 15.16 -1.99
CA GLU A 79 9.47 15.07 -1.20
C GLU A 79 9.99 13.64 -0.95
N HIS A 80 9.14 12.62 -1.09
CA HIS A 80 9.51 11.23 -0.85
C HIS A 80 10.00 10.50 -2.10
N HIS A 81 9.97 11.13 -3.28
CA HIS A 81 10.31 10.49 -4.55
C HIS A 81 11.66 9.78 -4.52
N ASP A 82 12.73 10.49 -4.17
CA ASP A 82 14.10 9.93 -4.22
C ASP A 82 14.28 8.78 -3.23
N THR A 83 13.67 8.89 -2.04
CA THR A 83 13.64 7.82 -1.04
C THR A 83 12.94 6.57 -1.58
N LEU A 84 11.80 6.74 -2.26
CA LEU A 84 11.05 5.61 -2.83
C LEU A 84 11.77 4.99 -4.03
N VAL A 85 12.47 5.77 -4.85
CA VAL A 85 13.36 5.26 -5.91
C VAL A 85 14.47 4.39 -5.32
N ALA A 86 15.12 4.85 -4.24
CA ALA A 86 16.14 4.08 -3.56
C ALA A 86 15.58 2.78 -2.94
N ALA A 87 14.39 2.85 -2.31
CA ALA A 87 13.71 1.68 -1.76
C ALA A 87 13.34 0.66 -2.85
N LEU A 88 12.86 1.12 -4.01
CA LEU A 88 12.55 0.25 -5.15
C LEU A 88 13.80 -0.46 -5.69
N ALA A 89 14.92 0.25 -5.80
CA ALA A 89 16.18 -0.36 -6.20
C ALA A 89 16.63 -1.44 -5.21
N ASN A 90 16.53 -1.15 -3.90
CA ASN A 90 16.90 -2.11 -2.86
C ASN A 90 16.02 -3.38 -2.88
N ILE A 91 14.69 -3.25 -2.90
CA ILE A 91 13.80 -4.41 -2.86
C ILE A 91 13.93 -5.32 -4.08
N ARG A 92 14.25 -4.75 -5.25
CA ARG A 92 14.55 -5.51 -6.48
C ARG A 92 15.82 -6.36 -6.33
N LEU A 93 16.85 -5.85 -5.64
CA LEU A 93 18.06 -6.63 -5.35
C LEU A 93 17.74 -7.82 -4.43
N VAL A 94 17.01 -7.56 -3.34
CA VAL A 94 16.58 -8.62 -2.41
C VAL A 94 15.75 -9.69 -3.13
N PHE A 95 14.86 -9.29 -4.04
CA PHE A 95 14.09 -10.23 -4.85
C PHE A 95 14.99 -11.17 -5.67
N VAL A 96 16.02 -10.63 -6.33
CA VAL A 96 16.96 -11.43 -7.13
C VAL A 96 17.74 -12.41 -6.26
N GLU A 97 18.27 -11.95 -5.12
CA GLU A 97 18.99 -12.78 -4.15
C GLU A 97 18.12 -13.95 -3.67
N ARG A 98 16.88 -13.66 -3.26
CA ARG A 98 15.93 -14.69 -2.78
C ARG A 98 15.45 -15.62 -3.89
N SER A 99 15.36 -15.11 -5.13
CA SER A 99 15.01 -15.92 -6.31
C SER A 99 16.10 -16.93 -6.68
N GLN A 100 17.37 -16.62 -6.38
CA GLN A 100 18.50 -17.51 -6.62
C GLN A 100 18.59 -18.58 -5.52
N GLY A 101 18.50 -18.18 -4.25
CA GLY A 101 18.55 -19.13 -3.12
C GLY A 101 17.37 -20.11 -3.07
N SER A 102 16.25 -19.81 -3.72
CA SER A 102 15.11 -20.75 -3.85
C SER A 102 15.27 -21.77 -4.99
N ARG A 103 16.29 -21.65 -5.84
CA ARG A 103 16.55 -22.58 -6.96
C ARG A 103 17.56 -23.67 -6.63
N ASP A 104 18.23 -23.56 -5.49
CA ASP A 104 19.20 -24.51 -4.94
C ASP A 104 18.51 -25.46 -3.94
#